data_AF-A0A4Q5QU38-F1
#
_entry.id   AF-A0A4Q5QU38-F1
#
_cell.length_a   1.000
_cell.length_b   1.000
_cell.length_c   1.000
_cell.angle_alpha   90.00
_cell.angle_beta   90.00
_cell.angle_gamma   90.00
#
_symmetry.space_group_name_H-M   'P 1'
#
loop_
_entity.id
_entity.type
_entity.pdbx_description
1 polymer ?
#
loop_
_entity_poly.entity_id
_entity_poly.type
_entity_poly.pdbx_seq_one_letter_code
_entity_poly.pdbx_strand_id
1 'polypeptide(L)'
;ELNIPIYFEPREFRFNDKDFLVGHGDGLGPGDHGYKFLKKVFRNPVCQWMFGILPPAVGIGLADYFSRKSREATGQHEQEFMGEENEWLITYCREELTKKKYDYLVFGHRHLPIDFALDQNSRYINLGDWINYYTYAVFDGQQLSLQTRYPELENKIIRKS
;
A
#
# COMPACT_ATOMS: atom_id res chain seq x y z
N GLU A 1 -18.89 5.40 17.72
CA GLU A 1 -17.90 5.29 16.64
C GLU A 1 -17.25 6.63 16.40
N LEU A 2 -15.94 6.65 16.16
CA LEU A 2 -15.25 7.86 15.68
C LEU A 2 -15.77 8.08 14.25
N ASN A 3 -16.39 9.22 13.96
CA ASN A 3 -17.04 9.54 12.68
C ASN A 3 -16.01 9.74 11.54
N ILE A 4 -15.22 8.69 11.27
CA ILE A 4 -14.08 8.70 10.35
C ILE A 4 -14.57 8.13 9.02
N PRO A 5 -14.47 8.89 7.91
CA PRO A 5 -14.84 8.39 6.60
C PRO A 5 -13.94 7.22 6.19
N ILE A 6 -14.54 6.15 5.70
CA ILE A 6 -13.84 4.96 5.21
C ILE A 6 -13.71 5.05 3.69
N TYR A 7 -12.48 4.94 3.18
CA TYR A 7 -12.18 4.89 1.75
C TYR A 7 -11.67 3.50 1.39
N PHE A 8 -12.36 2.83 0.46
CA PHE A 8 -12.02 1.46 0.02
C PHE A 8 -11.09 1.41 -1.18
N GLU A 9 -10.99 2.51 -1.92
CA GLU A 9 -10.18 2.65 -3.13
C GLU A 9 -9.31 3.91 -3.00
N PRO A 10 -8.23 4.04 -3.80
CA PRO A 10 -7.43 5.26 -3.82
C PRO A 10 -8.29 6.51 -3.97
N ARG A 11 -8.01 7.52 -3.14
CA ARG A 11 -8.78 8.75 -3.05
C ARG A 11 -7.88 9.93 -3.38
N GLU A 12 -8.42 10.82 -4.20
CA GLU A 12 -7.78 12.07 -4.53
C GLU A 12 -7.99 13.12 -3.43
N PHE A 13 -6.94 13.85 -3.12
CA PHE A 13 -6.96 14.99 -2.20
C PHE A 13 -6.21 16.17 -2.81
N ARG A 14 -6.56 17.37 -2.37
CA ARG A 14 -5.82 18.59 -2.69
C ARG A 14 -5.45 19.30 -1.40
N PHE A 15 -4.16 19.51 -1.19
CA PHE A 15 -3.62 20.21 -0.02
C PHE A 15 -2.64 21.28 -0.49
N ASN A 16 -2.85 22.55 -0.11
CA ASN A 16 -1.99 23.68 -0.50
C ASN A 16 -1.60 23.67 -2.00
N ASP A 17 -2.60 23.49 -2.87
CA ASP A 17 -2.44 23.43 -4.33
C ASP A 17 -1.62 22.26 -4.88
N LYS A 18 -1.33 21.27 -4.04
CA LYS A 18 -0.73 19.99 -4.42
C LYS A 18 -1.79 18.91 -4.53
N ASP A 19 -1.76 18.17 -5.62
CA ASP A 19 -2.70 17.07 -5.87
C ASP A 19 -2.09 15.74 -5.40
N PHE A 20 -2.86 15.02 -4.59
CA PHE A 20 -2.48 13.76 -3.96
C PHE A 20 -3.38 12.63 -4.41
N LEU A 21 -2.80 11.45 -4.61
CA LEU A 21 -3.53 10.20 -4.68
C LEU A 21 -3.13 9.33 -3.48
N VAL A 22 -4.08 9.01 -2.60
CA VAL A 22 -3.79 8.27 -1.36
C VAL A 22 -4.59 6.98 -1.30
N GLY A 23 -3.96 5.85 -1.01
CA GLY A 23 -4.65 4.56 -0.88
C GLY A 23 -3.85 3.51 -0.12
N HIS A 24 -4.41 2.31 0.07
CA HIS A 24 -3.68 1.23 0.71
C HIS A 24 -2.58 0.66 -0.20
N GLY A 25 -2.88 0.40 -1.48
CA GLY A 25 -1.92 -0.13 -2.46
C GLY A 25 -2.10 -1.61 -2.81
N ASP A 26 -3.01 -2.32 -2.15
CA ASP A 26 -3.23 -3.75 -2.34
C ASP A 26 -4.05 -4.08 -3.61
N GLY A 27 -3.47 -4.92 -4.46
CA GLY A 27 -4.11 -5.29 -5.73
C GLY A 27 -4.16 -4.17 -6.77
N LEU A 28 -3.36 -3.10 -6.60
CA LEU A 28 -3.08 -2.10 -7.64
C LEU A 28 -1.94 -2.58 -8.55
N GLY A 29 -1.81 -2.00 -9.75
CA GLY A 29 -0.74 -2.32 -10.70
C GLY A 29 -0.91 -3.68 -11.40
N PRO A 30 0.06 -4.08 -12.25
CA PRO A 30 0.01 -5.35 -12.98
C PRO A 30 0.30 -6.56 -12.07
N GLY A 31 -0.06 -7.76 -12.54
CA GLY A 31 0.25 -9.01 -11.85
C GLY A 31 -0.76 -9.43 -10.77
N ASP A 32 -0.38 -10.45 -10.00
CA ASP A 32 -1.13 -11.08 -8.91
C ASP A 32 -2.62 -11.35 -9.17
N HIS A 33 -2.91 -12.00 -10.30
CA HIS A 33 -4.27 -12.36 -10.70
C HIS A 33 -4.97 -13.26 -9.67
N GLY A 34 -4.20 -14.12 -8.98
CA GLY A 34 -4.71 -15.01 -7.93
C GLY A 34 -5.19 -14.24 -6.71
N TYR A 35 -4.38 -13.33 -6.17
CA TYR A 35 -4.78 -12.45 -5.07
C TYR A 35 -5.95 -11.57 -5.44
N LYS A 36 -5.93 -10.94 -6.63
CA LYS A 36 -7.03 -10.10 -7.11
C LYS A 36 -8.34 -10.88 -7.25
N PHE A 37 -8.28 -12.13 -7.72
CA PHE A 37 -9.43 -13.02 -7.77
C PHE A 37 -9.93 -13.35 -6.36
N LEU A 38 -9.04 -13.72 -5.45
CA LEU A 38 -9.39 -14.04 -4.07
C LEU A 38 -10.01 -12.84 -3.33
N LYS A 39 -9.48 -11.62 -3.54
CA LYS A 39 -10.05 -10.36 -3.03
C LYS A 39 -11.48 -10.15 -3.55
N LYS A 40 -11.77 -10.46 -4.82
CA LYS A 40 -13.13 -10.41 -5.37
C LYS A 40 -14.06 -11.43 -4.69
N VAL A 41 -13.57 -12.63 -4.39
CA VAL A 41 -14.33 -13.66 -3.64
C VAL A 41 -14.63 -13.17 -2.23
N PHE A 42 -13.65 -12.62 -1.51
CA PHE A 42 -13.85 -12.12 -0.13
C PHE A 42 -14.74 -10.87 -0.04
N ARG A 43 -14.78 -10.02 -1.08
CA ARG A 43 -15.70 -8.87 -1.16
C ARG A 43 -17.10 -9.25 -1.64
N ASN A 44 -17.32 -10.49 -2.08
CA ASN A 44 -18.64 -10.92 -2.56
C ASN A 44 -19.59 -11.16 -1.37
N PRO A 45 -20.77 -10.51 -1.33
CA PRO A 45 -21.70 -10.63 -0.22
C PRO A 45 -22.23 -12.06 -0.01
N VAL A 46 -22.33 -12.88 -1.07
CA VAL A 46 -22.72 -14.30 -0.97
C VAL A 46 -21.64 -15.11 -0.26
N CYS A 47 -20.37 -14.88 -0.60
CA CYS A 47 -19.26 -15.56 0.04
C CYS A 47 -19.11 -15.14 1.51
N GLN A 48 -19.29 -13.85 1.83
CA GLN A 48 -19.31 -13.36 3.21
C GLN A 48 -20.44 -14.00 4.02
N TRP A 49 -21.63 -14.10 3.44
CA TRP A 49 -22.77 -14.77 4.07
C TRP A 49 -22.50 -16.26 4.31
N MET A 50 -21.97 -16.99 3.32
CA MET A 50 -21.58 -18.39 3.48
C MET A 50 -20.51 -18.58 4.56
N PHE A 51 -19.54 -17.67 4.65
CA PHE A 51 -18.53 -17.71 5.70
C PHE A 51 -19.13 -17.46 7.09
N GLY A 52 -20.14 -16.60 7.19
CA GLY A 52 -20.89 -16.34 8.43
C GLY A 52 -21.67 -17.55 8.97
N ILE A 53 -21.90 -18.59 8.16
CA ILE A 53 -22.55 -19.84 8.59
C ILE A 53 -21.54 -20.80 9.25
N LEU A 54 -20.24 -20.65 8.98
CA LEU A 54 -19.22 -21.55 9.54
C LEU A 54 -19.11 -21.35 11.06
N PRO A 55 -18.98 -22.44 11.85
CA PRO A 55 -18.66 -22.33 13.26
C PRO A 55 -17.38 -21.49 13.47
N PRO A 56 -17.35 -20.55 14.43
CA PRO A 56 -16.23 -19.61 14.59
C PRO A 56 -14.85 -20.29 14.70
N ALA A 57 -14.75 -21.42 15.39
CA ALA A 57 -13.49 -22.15 15.54
C ALA A 57 -12.94 -22.69 14.20
N VAL A 58 -13.82 -23.12 13.29
CA VAL A 58 -13.44 -23.60 11.95
C VAL A 58 -13.05 -22.43 11.07
N GLY A 59 -13.81 -21.33 11.11
CA GLY A 59 -13.49 -20.11 10.36
C GLY A 59 -12.13 -19.52 10.75
N ILE A 60 -11.85 -19.44 12.05
CA ILE A 60 -10.55 -18.95 12.57
C ILE A 60 -9.41 -19.89 12.17
N GLY A 61 -9.59 -21.21 12.28
CA GLY A 61 -8.54 -22.18 11.91
C GLY A 61 -8.20 -22.14 10.41
N LEU A 62 -9.20 -22.00 9.54
CA LEU A 62 -8.98 -21.81 8.10
C LEU A 62 -8.26 -20.49 7.82
N ALA A 63 -8.70 -19.39 8.44
CA ALA A 63 -8.07 -18.08 8.26
C ALA A 63 -6.59 -18.10 8.67
N ASP A 64 -6.26 -18.70 9.83
CA ASP A 64 -4.88 -18.81 10.30
C ASP A 64 -4.00 -19.65 9.36
N TYR A 65 -4.52 -20.81 8.90
CA TYR A 65 -3.80 -21.67 7.96
C TYR A 65 -3.46 -20.95 6.64
N PHE A 66 -4.44 -20.29 6.02
CA PHE A 66 -4.22 -19.54 4.78
C PHE A 66 -3.29 -18.33 5.01
N SER A 67 -3.42 -17.65 6.14
CA SER A 67 -2.56 -16.52 6.50
C SER A 67 -1.09 -16.93 6.64
N ARG A 68 -0.82 -18.07 7.29
CA ARG A 68 0.55 -18.62 7.41
C ARG A 68 1.13 -19.00 6.06
N LYS A 69 0.38 -19.75 5.25
CA LYS A 69 0.83 -20.20 3.93
C LYS A 69 1.11 -19.03 2.99
N SER A 70 0.31 -17.96 3.06
CA SER A 70 0.54 -16.73 2.30
C SER A 70 1.85 -16.06 2.70
N ARG A 71 2.09 -15.88 4.01
CA ARG A 71 3.35 -15.30 4.52
C ARG A 71 4.58 -16.10 4.14
N GLU A 72 4.49 -17.43 4.18
CA GLU A 72 5.59 -18.32 3.75
C GLU A 72 5.93 -18.14 2.26
N ALA A 73 4.93 -17.85 1.42
CA ALA A 73 5.13 -17.64 -0.01
C ALA A 73 5.67 -16.23 -0.35
N THR A 74 5.34 -15.19 0.42
CA THR A 74 5.71 -13.79 0.08
C THR A 74 6.82 -13.20 0.95
N GLY A 75 7.07 -13.73 2.14
CA GLY A 75 7.84 -13.06 3.20
C GLY A 75 9.33 -12.80 2.90
N GLN A 76 9.99 -13.56 2.02
CA GLN A 76 11.39 -13.29 1.67
C GLN A 76 11.56 -12.19 0.60
N HIS A 77 10.53 -11.91 -0.19
CA HIS A 77 10.58 -10.91 -1.26
C HIS A 77 10.04 -9.54 -0.84
N GLU A 78 9.44 -9.43 0.34
CA GLU A 78 8.80 -8.20 0.80
C GLU A 78 9.80 -7.14 1.29
N GLN A 79 10.98 -7.54 1.78
CA GLN A 79 11.93 -6.64 2.47
C GLN A 79 13.00 -6.00 1.57
N GLU A 80 13.08 -6.41 0.30
CA GLU A 80 14.05 -5.86 -0.64
C GLU A 80 13.35 -5.09 -1.76
N PHE A 81 13.93 -3.96 -2.15
CA PHE A 81 13.51 -3.21 -3.31
C PHE A 81 14.09 -3.87 -4.56
N MET A 82 13.23 -4.51 -5.36
CA MET A 82 13.64 -5.36 -6.48
C MET A 82 13.90 -4.59 -7.78
N GLY A 83 14.00 -3.25 -7.69
CA GLY A 83 14.11 -2.37 -8.84
C GLY A 83 12.74 -1.94 -9.36
N GLU A 84 12.75 -0.80 -10.04
CA GLU A 84 11.57 -0.09 -10.54
C GLU A 84 10.60 -0.96 -11.34
N GLU A 85 11.13 -1.75 -12.29
CA GLU A 85 10.34 -2.65 -13.17
C GLU A 85 9.62 -3.76 -12.41
N ASN A 86 10.10 -4.10 -11.21
CA ASN A 86 9.53 -5.15 -10.36
C ASN A 86 8.62 -4.59 -9.26
N GLU A 87 8.43 -3.27 -9.18
CA GLU A 87 7.53 -2.63 -8.23
C GLU A 87 6.19 -2.28 -8.88
N TRP A 88 5.18 -3.12 -8.67
CA TRP A 88 3.85 -2.95 -9.28
C TRP A 88 3.18 -1.61 -8.96
N LEU A 89 3.45 -1.05 -7.77
CA LEU A 89 2.93 0.25 -7.38
C LEU A 89 3.58 1.40 -8.15
N ILE A 90 4.85 1.28 -8.54
CA ILE A 90 5.51 2.28 -9.39
C ILE A 90 4.87 2.26 -10.78
N THR A 91 4.65 1.08 -11.36
CA THR A 91 3.94 0.94 -12.63
C THR A 91 2.53 1.51 -12.57
N TYR A 92 1.78 1.19 -11.51
CA TYR A 92 0.45 1.78 -11.28
C TYR A 92 0.51 3.32 -11.21
N CYS A 93 1.45 3.87 -10.46
CA CYS A 93 1.62 5.32 -10.34
C CYS A 93 1.86 5.97 -11.71
N ARG A 94 2.69 5.36 -12.55
CA ARG A 94 2.94 5.84 -13.92
C ARG A 94 1.70 5.78 -14.79
N GLU A 95 0.94 4.70 -14.73
CA GLU A 95 -0.33 4.58 -15.45
C GLU A 95 -1.31 5.67 -15.01
N GLU A 96 -1.44 5.96 -13.71
CA GLU A 96 -2.28 7.04 -13.21
C GLU A 96 -1.81 8.42 -13.67
N LEU A 97 -0.49 8.66 -13.73
CA LEU A 97 0.09 9.90 -14.23
C LEU A 97 -0.21 10.16 -15.72
N THR A 98 -0.47 9.11 -16.53
CA THR A 98 -0.95 9.28 -17.91
C THR A 98 -2.37 9.82 -18.01
N LYS A 99 -3.18 9.61 -16.97
CA LYS A 99 -4.61 10.00 -16.92
C LYS A 99 -4.77 11.38 -16.29
N LYS A 100 -4.05 11.62 -15.19
CA LYS A 100 -4.11 12.86 -14.41
C LYS A 100 -2.78 13.11 -13.72
N LYS A 101 -2.37 14.38 -13.67
CA LYS A 101 -1.17 14.79 -12.93
C LYS A 101 -1.43 14.77 -11.42
N TYR A 102 -0.44 14.28 -10.68
CA TYR A 102 -0.39 14.30 -9.23
C TYR A 102 1.01 14.73 -8.79
N ASP A 103 1.12 15.53 -7.75
CA ASP A 103 2.41 15.85 -7.14
C ASP A 103 2.90 14.68 -6.26
N TYR A 104 1.97 14.02 -5.56
CA TYR A 104 2.28 12.94 -4.62
C TYR A 104 1.32 11.78 -4.73
N LEU A 105 1.85 10.57 -4.85
CA LEU A 105 1.09 9.33 -4.82
C LEU A 105 1.54 8.53 -3.59
N VAL A 106 0.66 8.43 -2.58
CA VAL A 106 0.99 7.92 -1.25
C VAL A 106 0.26 6.61 -0.99
N PHE A 107 1.02 5.56 -0.73
CA PHE A 107 0.48 4.21 -0.49
C PHE A 107 1.12 3.53 0.71
N GLY A 108 0.54 2.41 1.13
CA GLY A 108 1.14 1.47 2.06
C GLY A 108 1.29 0.10 1.40
N HIS A 109 0.86 -0.94 2.09
CA HIS A 109 0.78 -2.35 1.65
C HIS A 109 2.13 -3.03 1.38
N ARG A 110 3.11 -2.33 0.83
CA ARG A 110 4.42 -2.90 0.51
C ARG A 110 5.28 -3.15 1.74
N HIS A 111 4.91 -2.53 2.87
CA HIS A 111 5.62 -2.56 4.16
C HIS A 111 7.08 -2.09 4.09
N LEU A 112 7.52 -1.59 2.95
CA LEU A 112 8.86 -1.07 2.70
C LEU A 112 8.78 0.45 2.57
N PRO A 113 9.53 1.23 3.37
CA PRO A 113 9.52 2.69 3.27
C PRO A 113 10.27 3.13 2.01
N ILE A 114 9.51 3.67 1.04
CA ILE A 114 10.03 4.04 -0.27
C ILE A 114 9.66 5.49 -0.56
N ASP A 115 10.62 6.23 -1.07
CA ASP A 115 10.47 7.59 -1.59
C ASP A 115 11.13 7.64 -2.97
N PHE A 116 10.28 7.66 -3.99
CA PHE A 116 10.69 7.43 -5.37
C PHE A 116 10.23 8.59 -6.26
N ALA A 117 11.15 9.22 -6.98
CA ALA A 117 10.81 10.21 -8.00
C ALA A 117 10.26 9.51 -9.25
N LEU A 118 9.00 9.76 -9.60
CA LEU A 118 8.39 9.21 -10.81
C LEU A 118 8.75 10.04 -12.05
N ASP A 119 8.83 11.36 -11.87
CA ASP A 119 9.28 12.35 -12.85
C ASP A 119 9.78 13.61 -12.11
N GLN A 120 9.97 14.74 -12.82
CA GLN A 120 10.47 15.99 -12.24
C GLN A 120 9.52 16.64 -11.20
N ASN A 121 8.24 16.30 -11.22
CA ASN A 121 7.20 16.94 -10.41
C ASN A 121 6.38 15.95 -9.56
N SER A 122 6.46 14.65 -9.85
CA SER A 122 5.63 13.62 -9.21
C SER A 122 6.47 12.65 -8.38
N ARG A 123 6.03 12.34 -7.15
CA ARG A 123 6.71 11.38 -6.26
C ARG A 123 5.77 10.28 -5.77
N TYR A 124 6.27 9.05 -5.78
CA TYR A 124 5.65 7.90 -5.14
C TYR A 124 6.24 7.71 -3.74
N ILE A 125 5.36 7.69 -2.73
CA ILE A 125 5.72 7.44 -1.34
C ILE A 125 5.04 6.15 -0.87
N ASN A 126 5.82 5.17 -0.42
CA ASN A 126 5.31 4.05 0.36
C ASN A 126 5.65 4.24 1.84
N LEU A 127 4.64 4.20 2.71
CA LEU A 127 4.79 4.54 4.12
C LEU A 127 5.63 3.55 4.94
N GLY A 128 5.89 2.34 4.47
CA GLY A 128 6.51 1.28 5.28
C GLY A 128 5.54 0.71 6.33
N ASP A 129 6.05 0.40 7.52
CA ASP A 129 5.25 -0.16 8.61
C ASP A 129 5.70 0.33 10.01
N TRP A 130 4.84 0.10 11.00
CA TRP A 130 5.06 0.48 12.41
C TRP A 130 5.74 -0.60 13.28
N ILE A 131 6.17 -1.73 12.70
CA ILE A 131 6.81 -2.84 13.41
C ILE A 131 8.34 -2.74 13.23
N ASN A 132 8.79 -2.52 12.00
CA ASN A 132 10.19 -2.55 11.58
C ASN A 132 10.75 -1.13 11.35
N TYR A 133 9.96 -0.22 10.78
CA TYR A 133 10.48 1.06 10.25
C TYR A 133 10.00 2.30 11.01
N TYR A 134 8.80 2.26 11.59
CA TYR A 134 8.17 3.37 12.31
C TYR A 134 8.09 4.65 11.47
N THR A 135 7.77 4.49 10.20
CA THR A 135 7.78 5.55 9.19
C THR A 135 6.40 6.17 8.98
N TYR A 136 6.41 7.45 8.61
CA TYR A 136 5.22 8.26 8.35
C TYR A 136 5.55 9.39 7.37
N ALA A 137 4.56 9.84 6.60
CA ALA A 137 4.73 10.97 5.69
C ALA A 137 4.29 12.29 6.36
N VAL A 138 5.07 13.35 6.15
CA VAL A 138 4.81 14.70 6.64
C VAL A 138 4.74 15.64 5.45
N PHE A 139 3.60 16.32 5.30
CA PHE A 139 3.43 17.43 4.37
C PHE A 139 3.48 18.73 5.17
N ASP A 140 4.49 19.57 4.91
CA ASP A 140 4.66 20.86 5.60
C ASP A 140 3.87 22.01 4.96
N GLY A 141 3.08 21.71 3.94
CA GLY A 141 2.35 22.70 3.13
C GLY A 141 3.04 23.08 1.83
N GLN A 142 4.28 22.61 1.60
CA GLN A 142 5.03 22.80 0.36
C GLN A 142 5.58 21.48 -0.18
N GLN A 143 6.18 20.67 0.69
CA GLN A 143 6.83 19.42 0.33
C GLN A 143 6.40 18.26 1.23
N LEU A 144 6.22 17.10 0.61
CA LEU A 144 6.03 15.83 1.32
C LEU A 144 7.39 15.19 1.58
N SER A 145 7.61 14.74 2.82
CA SER A 145 8.78 13.96 3.22
C SER A 145 8.35 12.67 3.92
N LEU A 146 9.01 11.56 3.59
CA LEU A 146 8.91 10.32 4.35
C LEU A 146 9.95 10.33 5.46
N GLN A 147 9.48 10.25 6.70
CA GLN A 147 10.28 10.33 7.93
C GLN A 147 10.11 9.07 8.77
N THR A 148 11.08 8.79 9.63
CA THR A 148 10.94 7.79 10.69
C THR A 148 10.95 8.45 12.06
N ARG A 149 10.30 7.82 13.03
CA ARG A 149 10.33 8.24 14.44
C ARG A 149 11.73 8.11 15.05
N TYR A 150 12.52 7.14 14.59
CA TYR A 150 13.80 6.77 15.20
C TYR A 150 14.96 7.09 14.24
N PRO A 151 15.86 8.04 14.58
CA PRO A 151 16.93 8.48 13.68
C PRO A 151 17.83 7.35 13.14
N GLU A 152 18.04 6.28 13.91
CA GLU A 152 18.83 5.11 13.52
C GLU A 152 18.21 4.29 12.39
N LEU A 153 16.90 4.47 12.12
CA LEU A 153 16.18 3.80 11.03
C LEU A 153 16.13 4.63 9.74
N GLU A 154 16.67 5.85 9.76
CA GLU A 154 16.64 6.78 8.62
C GLU A 154 17.29 6.18 7.37
N ASN A 155 18.36 5.39 7.55
CA ASN A 155 19.05 4.70 6.47
C ASN A 155 18.27 3.53 5.86
N LYS A 156 17.15 3.12 6.47
CA LYS A 156 16.25 2.09 5.94
C LYS A 156 15.25 2.64 4.93
N ILE A 157 15.06 3.97 4.90
CA ILE A 157 14.18 4.62 3.92
C ILE A 157 14.88 4.60 2.56
N ILE A 158 14.25 3.93 1.59
CA ILE A 158 14.77 3.85 0.22
C ILE A 158 14.42 5.13 -0.50
N ARG A 159 15.44 5.96 -0.76
CA ARG A 159 15.30 7.19 -1.54
C ARG A 159 15.90 7.00 -2.92
N LYS A 160 15.08 7.14 -3.96
CA LYS A 160 15.48 6.98 -5.36
C LYS A 160 14.98 8.16 -6.18
N SER A 161 15.85 8.65 -7.06
CA SER A 161 15.65 9.79 -7.95
C SER A 161 15.75 9.36 -9.40
#